data_AF-A0A8R2JU70-F1
#
_entry.id   AF-A0A8R2JU70-F1
#
_cell.length_a   1.000
_cell.length_b   1.000
_cell.length_c   1.000
_cell.angle_alpha   90.00
_cell.angle_beta   90.00
_cell.angle_gamma   90.00
#
_symmetry.space_group_name_H-M   'P 1'
#
loop_
_entity.id
_entity.type
_entity.pdbx_description
1 polymer ?
#
loop_
_entity_poly.entity_id
_entity_poly.type
_entity_poly.pdbx_seq_one_letter_code
_entity_poly.pdbx_strand_id
1 'polypeptide(L)'
;MGRTSVNPVSVLFFDYNKGSNTSKCKISDCPHPIMKGKHSMTLQKHVEQRHPKSYLVLVKEKRRMELADSDSDKDDGFESNNKKLKIGPLDKVISVTKKSLYIRMDKETLLKACTELVTINGRPLTIFKDSGMQKILNPITQSIGNSEFLPT
;
A
#
# COMPACT_ATOMS: atom_id res chain seq x y z
N MET A 1 15.35 8.33 26.94
CA MET A 1 15.95 7.21 26.20
C MET A 1 15.22 7.08 24.87
N GLY A 2 15.91 7.21 23.75
CA GLY A 2 15.31 7.43 22.43
C GLY A 2 14.79 6.15 21.76
N ARG A 3 13.67 6.26 21.04
CA ARG A 3 13.10 5.19 20.22
C ARG A 3 14.10 4.82 19.13
N THR A 4 14.68 3.63 19.19
CA THR A 4 15.49 3.04 18.11
C THR A 4 14.55 2.34 17.14
N SER A 5 13.85 3.10 16.29
CA SER A 5 13.17 2.53 15.13
C SER A 5 14.24 2.00 14.17
N VAL A 6 14.53 0.71 14.27
CA VAL A 6 15.52 0.05 13.40
C VAL A 6 14.82 -0.30 12.09
N ASN A 7 15.12 0.45 11.04
CA ASN A 7 14.60 0.15 9.71
C ASN A 7 15.08 -1.25 9.27
N PRO A 8 14.15 -2.15 8.86
CA PRO A 8 14.44 -3.55 8.55
C PRO A 8 15.47 -3.72 7.44
N VAL A 9 15.69 -2.70 6.60
CA VAL A 9 16.72 -2.73 5.55
C VAL A 9 18.10 -3.08 6.09
N SER A 10 18.44 -2.54 7.26
CA SER A 10 19.75 -2.72 7.86
C SER A 10 19.96 -4.12 8.47
N VAL A 11 18.87 -4.84 8.75
CA VAL A 11 18.91 -6.19 9.33
C VAL A 11 18.82 -7.24 8.23
N LEU A 12 17.95 -7.03 7.25
CA LEU A 12 17.66 -8.02 6.22
C LEU A 12 18.74 -8.10 5.14
N PHE A 13 19.34 -6.97 4.75
CA PHE A 13 20.14 -6.90 3.54
C PHE A 13 21.58 -6.44 3.74
N PHE A 14 21.95 -6.00 4.95
CA PHE A 14 23.27 -5.44 5.20
C PHE A 14 23.94 -5.96 6.47
N ASP A 15 25.27 -6.08 6.43
CA ASP A 15 26.14 -6.22 7.60
C ASP A 15 26.88 -4.92 7.85
N TYR A 16 26.69 -4.31 9.02
CA TYR A 16 27.39 -3.08 9.38
C TYR A 16 28.66 -3.39 10.18
N ASN A 17 29.81 -2.97 9.66
CA ASN A 17 31.09 -3.03 10.35
C ASN A 17 31.37 -1.68 11.04
N LYS A 18 31.42 -1.71 12.39
CA LYS A 18 31.72 -0.53 13.23
C LYS A 18 33.15 -0.03 13.07
N GLY A 19 34.12 -0.91 12.80
CA GLY A 19 35.53 -0.56 12.71
C GLY A 19 35.87 0.26 11.46
N SER A 20 35.22 -0.05 10.33
CA SER A 20 35.42 0.66 9.05
C SER A 20 34.31 1.67 8.72
N ASN A 21 33.27 1.76 9.55
CA ASN A 21 32.06 2.55 9.28
C ASN A 21 31.47 2.24 7.89
N THR A 22 31.39 0.96 7.54
CA THR A 22 30.85 0.49 6.25
C THR A 22 29.75 -0.55 6.43
N SER A 23 28.78 -0.53 5.53
CA SER A 23 27.71 -1.51 5.41
C SER A 23 27.94 -2.36 4.17
N LYS A 24 27.93 -3.69 4.32
CA LYS A 24 28.10 -4.66 3.23
C LYS A 24 26.74 -5.28 2.86
N CYS A 25 26.32 -5.15 1.61
CA CYS A 25 25.13 -5.79 1.05
C CYS A 25 25.34 -7.30 0.96
N LYS A 26 24.35 -8.09 1.41
CA LYS A 26 24.39 -9.56 1.43
C LYS A 26 23.71 -10.22 0.21
N ILE A 27 23.07 -9.43 -0.66
CA ILE A 27 22.33 -9.96 -1.80
C ILE A 27 23.33 -10.46 -2.85
N SER A 28 23.20 -11.73 -3.26
CA SER A 28 23.98 -12.30 -4.36
C SER A 28 23.71 -11.51 -5.65
N ASP A 29 24.74 -11.28 -6.46
CA ASP A 29 24.74 -10.41 -7.65
C ASP A 29 24.71 -8.89 -7.39
N CYS A 30 25.22 -8.43 -6.24
CA CYS A 30 25.40 -6.99 -6.00
C CYS A 30 26.66 -6.43 -6.68
N PRO A 31 26.54 -5.49 -7.65
CA PRO A 31 27.70 -4.90 -8.32
C PRO A 31 28.50 -3.96 -7.42
N HIS A 32 27.88 -3.40 -6.38
CA HIS A 32 28.54 -2.50 -5.42
C HIS A 32 28.13 -2.85 -3.98
N PRO A 33 28.72 -3.90 -3.40
CA PRO A 33 28.27 -4.43 -2.12
C PRO A 33 28.69 -3.56 -0.93
N ILE A 34 29.68 -2.67 -1.06
CA ILE A 34 30.21 -1.90 0.07
C ILE A 34 29.68 -0.46 0.02
N MET A 35 29.06 -0.01 1.11
CA MET A 35 28.53 1.34 1.29
C MET A 35 29.07 2.00 2.56
N LYS A 36 29.18 3.32 2.59
CA LYS A 36 29.64 4.07 3.78
C LYS A 36 28.48 4.36 4.73
N GLY A 37 28.70 4.12 6.03
CA GLY A 37 27.77 4.44 7.11
C GLY A 37 26.59 3.49 7.25
N LYS A 38 25.79 3.71 8.31
CA LYS A 38 24.55 2.98 8.65
C LYS A 38 23.31 3.85 8.36
N HIS A 39 23.30 4.52 7.22
CA HIS A 39 22.20 5.42 6.85
C HIS A 39 21.07 4.64 6.19
N SER A 40 20.02 4.33 6.97
CA SER A 40 18.88 3.50 6.53
C SER A 40 18.26 3.93 5.20
N MET A 41 18.13 5.23 4.95
CA MET A 41 17.64 5.78 3.68
C MET A 41 18.56 5.45 2.49
N THR A 42 19.88 5.54 2.71
CA THR A 42 20.88 5.26 1.68
C THR A 42 20.94 3.77 1.36
N LEU A 43 20.86 2.92 2.39
CA LEU A 43 20.79 1.46 2.24
C LEU A 43 19.51 1.05 1.51
N GLN A 44 18.39 1.70 1.80
CA GLN A 44 17.11 1.45 1.12
C GLN A 44 17.16 1.83 -0.36
N LYS A 45 17.68 3.02 -0.69
CA LYS A 45 17.84 3.45 -2.09
C LYS A 45 18.73 2.51 -2.89
N HIS A 46 19.78 1.97 -2.28
CA HIS A 46 20.61 0.96 -2.91
C HIS A 46 19.80 -0.29 -3.28
N VAL A 47 19.03 -0.84 -2.34
CA VAL A 47 18.20 -2.03 -2.57
C VAL A 47 17.13 -1.75 -3.63
N GLU A 48 16.48 -0.58 -3.56
CA GLU A 48 15.47 -0.15 -4.54
C GLU A 48 16.03 -0.10 -5.98
N GLN A 49 17.21 0.50 -6.16
CA GLN A 49 17.79 0.73 -7.48
C GLN A 49 18.50 -0.49 -8.06
N ARG A 50 19.13 -1.31 -7.22
CA ARG A 50 20.00 -2.41 -7.66
C ARG A 50 19.36 -3.79 -7.49
N HIS A 51 18.38 -3.91 -6.60
CA HIS A 51 17.76 -5.18 -6.23
C HIS A 51 16.23 -5.07 -6.14
N PRO A 52 15.53 -4.83 -7.25
CA PRO A 52 14.08 -4.60 -7.25
C PRO A 52 13.29 -5.76 -6.62
N LYS A 53 13.76 -7.01 -6.80
CA LYS A 53 13.14 -8.20 -6.16
C LYS A 53 13.28 -8.17 -4.63
N SER A 54 14.48 -7.87 -4.13
CA SER A 54 14.73 -7.74 -2.68
C SER A 54 14.05 -6.52 -2.07
N TYR A 55 13.83 -5.46 -2.86
CA TYR A 55 13.07 -4.29 -2.44
C TYR A 55 11.59 -4.64 -2.17
N LEU A 56 10.97 -5.51 -2.96
CA LEU A 56 9.61 -5.98 -2.70
C LEU A 56 9.51 -6.72 -1.36
N VAL A 57 10.51 -7.52 -1.01
CA VAL A 57 10.60 -8.20 0.29
C VAL A 57 10.74 -7.19 1.43
N LEU A 58 11.56 -6.14 1.24
CA LEU A 58 11.71 -5.05 2.22
C LEU A 58 10.39 -4.33 2.49
N VAL A 59 9.63 -4.02 1.44
CA VAL A 59 8.33 -3.34 1.55
C VAL A 59 7.31 -4.23 2.27
N LYS A 60 7.29 -5.53 1.96
CA LYS A 60 6.43 -6.49 2.65
C LYS A 60 6.77 -6.60 4.14
N GLU A 61 8.04 -6.61 4.50
CA GLU A 61 8.46 -6.75 5.89
C GLU A 61 8.22 -5.48 6.71
N LYS A 62 8.40 -4.29 6.12
CA LYS A 62 8.01 -3.03 6.78
C LYS A 62 6.53 -3.02 7.17
N ARG A 63 5.66 -3.45 6.25
CA ARG A 63 4.22 -3.57 6.51
C ARG A 63 3.91 -4.53 7.64
N ARG A 64 4.63 -5.67 7.71
CA ARG A 64 4.45 -6.64 8.81
C ARG A 64 4.87 -6.06 10.17
N MET A 65 5.93 -5.25 10.22
CA MET A 65 6.35 -4.58 11.44
C MET A 65 5.34 -3.52 11.89
N GLU A 66 4.72 -2.79 10.95
CA GLU A 66 3.65 -1.82 11.25
C GLU A 66 2.40 -2.52 11.83
N LEU A 67 2.03 -3.68 11.29
CA LEU A 67 0.90 -4.48 11.79
C LEU A 67 1.17 -5.12 13.16
N ALA A 68 2.42 -5.50 13.47
CA ALA A 68 2.79 -6.12 14.74
C ALA A 68 2.87 -5.11 15.91
N ASP A 69 3.11 -3.82 15.63
CA ASP A 69 3.09 -2.74 16.63
C ASP A 69 1.66 -2.26 16.96
N SER A 70 0.65 -2.84 16.28
CA SER A 70 -0.76 -2.44 16.34
C SER A 70 -1.64 -3.37 17.20
N ASP A 71 -1.07 -4.31 17.97
CA ASP A 71 -1.83 -5.15 18.92
C ASP A 71 -2.24 -4.39 20.20
N SER A 72 -2.18 -3.06 20.15
CA SER A 72 -3.04 -2.17 20.92
C SER A 72 -3.79 -1.26 19.95
N ASP A 73 -5.04 -1.61 19.68
CA ASP A 73 -6.09 -0.79 19.08
C ASP A 73 -5.82 -0.13 17.70
N LYS A 74 -6.58 -0.66 16.72
CA LYS A 74 -7.06 -0.04 15.46
C LYS A 74 -6.31 -0.38 14.17
N ASP A 75 -6.96 -1.31 13.48
CA ASP A 75 -7.12 -1.42 12.02
C ASP A 75 -6.92 -0.10 11.26
N ASP A 76 -5.87 -0.01 10.44
CA ASP A 76 -5.85 0.90 9.29
C ASP A 76 -4.77 0.57 8.24
N GLY A 77 -5.15 0.72 6.97
CA GLY A 77 -4.31 1.37 5.97
C GLY A 77 -3.35 0.51 5.14
N PHE A 78 -3.81 -0.09 4.04
CA PHE A 78 -2.95 -0.37 2.90
C PHE A 78 -3.04 0.73 1.84
N GLU A 79 -1.97 1.53 1.74
CA GLU A 79 -1.78 2.64 0.82
C GLU A 79 -1.51 2.13 -0.60
N SER A 80 -2.38 2.49 -1.56
CA SER A 80 -2.21 2.15 -2.97
C SER A 80 -1.53 3.29 -3.73
N ASN A 81 -0.52 2.90 -4.51
CA ASN A 81 0.31 3.68 -5.44
C ASN A 81 -0.32 4.99 -5.97
N ASN A 82 0.07 6.14 -5.40
CA ASN A 82 -0.14 7.43 -6.06
C ASN A 82 1.14 7.88 -6.77
N LYS A 83 1.04 7.98 -8.09
CA LYS A 83 1.99 8.70 -8.95
C LYS A 83 2.19 10.10 -8.35
N LYS A 84 3.44 10.49 -8.07
CA LYS A 84 3.78 11.84 -7.59
C LYS A 84 3.29 12.89 -8.60
N LEU A 85 2.15 13.50 -8.33
CA LEU A 85 1.77 14.78 -8.92
C LEU A 85 2.57 15.87 -8.20
N LYS A 86 3.17 16.79 -8.97
CA LYS A 86 3.93 17.92 -8.44
C LYS A 86 2.94 18.88 -7.74
N ILE A 87 3.02 18.94 -6.41
CA ILE A 87 2.14 19.73 -5.55
C ILE A 87 2.51 21.21 -5.67
N GLY A 88 1.55 22.05 -6.05
CA GLY A 88 1.71 23.50 -6.13
C GLY A 88 1.53 24.17 -4.76
N PRO A 89 1.93 25.45 -4.59
CA PRO A 89 1.85 26.16 -3.31
C PRO A 89 0.42 26.26 -2.70
N LEU A 90 -0.62 26.13 -3.53
CA LEU A 90 -2.02 26.30 -3.13
C LEU A 90 -2.66 25.04 -2.52
N ASP A 91 -2.11 23.85 -2.77
CA ASP A 91 -2.62 22.57 -2.23
C ASP A 91 -2.42 22.45 -0.71
N LYS A 92 -1.57 23.28 -0.10
CA LYS A 92 -1.36 23.27 1.37
C LYS A 92 -2.57 23.77 2.16
N VAL A 93 -3.44 24.57 1.55
CA VAL A 93 -4.56 25.22 2.26
C VAL A 93 -5.81 24.33 2.28
N ILE A 94 -5.91 23.36 1.37
CA ILE A 94 -7.03 22.44 1.25
C ILE A 94 -6.48 21.02 1.48
N SER A 95 -6.24 20.68 2.75
CA SER A 95 -5.92 19.30 3.15
C SER A 95 -7.19 18.45 3.04
N VAL A 96 -7.62 18.13 1.82
CA VAL A 96 -8.65 17.11 1.59
C VAL A 96 -8.01 15.77 1.83
N THR A 97 -8.09 15.31 3.07
CA THR A 97 -7.84 13.91 3.41
C THR A 97 -8.93 13.10 2.71
N LYS A 98 -8.57 12.44 1.61
CA LYS A 98 -9.45 11.50 0.92
C LYS A 98 -9.66 10.30 1.85
N LYS A 99 -10.66 10.38 2.73
CA LYS A 99 -11.08 9.25 3.57
C LYS A 99 -11.64 8.18 2.62
N SER A 100 -11.01 7.01 2.58
CA SER A 100 -11.50 5.84 1.84
C SER A 100 -12.01 4.79 2.81
N LEU A 101 -13.08 4.07 2.41
CA LEU A 101 -13.66 2.96 3.17
C LEU A 101 -13.37 1.64 2.45
N TYR A 102 -12.89 0.64 3.17
CA TYR A 102 -12.83 -0.74 2.67
C TYR A 102 -14.16 -1.45 2.94
N ILE A 103 -14.77 -2.00 1.89
CA ILE A 103 -16.03 -2.74 1.99
C ILE A 103 -15.78 -4.17 1.49
N ARG A 104 -15.97 -5.16 2.37
CA ARG A 104 -15.96 -6.58 1.99
C ARG A 104 -17.36 -6.95 1.50
N MET A 105 -17.50 -7.13 0.19
CA MET A 105 -18.75 -7.50 -0.46
C MET A 105 -18.46 -8.43 -1.64
N ASP A 106 -19.22 -9.51 -1.76
CA ASP A 106 -19.16 -10.43 -2.90
C ASP A 106 -20.18 -10.04 -3.98
N LYS A 107 -20.04 -10.66 -5.17
CA LYS A 107 -20.89 -10.39 -6.33
C LYS A 107 -22.35 -10.75 -6.10
N GLU A 108 -22.63 -11.82 -5.36
CA GLU A 108 -23.99 -12.31 -5.14
C GLU A 108 -24.74 -11.37 -4.20
N THR A 109 -24.10 -10.92 -3.13
CA THR A 109 -24.65 -9.93 -2.19
C THR A 109 -25.03 -8.63 -2.91
N LEU A 110 -24.16 -8.11 -3.77
CA LEU A 110 -24.46 -6.91 -4.55
C LEU A 110 -25.64 -7.12 -5.50
N LEU A 111 -25.65 -8.24 -6.24
CA LEU A 111 -26.72 -8.56 -7.18
C LEU A 111 -28.07 -8.69 -6.48
N LYS A 112 -28.11 -9.42 -5.36
CA LYS A 112 -29.31 -9.62 -4.55
C LYS A 112 -29.86 -8.30 -4.03
N ALA A 113 -28.99 -7.41 -3.54
CA ALA A 113 -29.40 -6.08 -3.08
C ALA A 113 -29.99 -5.23 -4.23
N CYS A 114 -29.37 -5.27 -5.43
CA CYS A 114 -29.93 -4.60 -6.61
C CYS A 114 -31.26 -5.22 -7.07
N THR A 115 -31.42 -6.54 -6.98
CA THR A 115 -32.69 -7.21 -7.27
C THR A 115 -33.77 -6.78 -6.29
N GLU A 116 -33.49 -6.79 -4.99
CA GLU A 116 -34.42 -6.35 -3.95
C GLU A 116 -34.83 -4.88 -4.11
N LEU A 117 -33.89 -4.03 -4.53
CA LEU A 117 -34.16 -2.62 -4.83
C LEU A 117 -35.24 -2.45 -5.90
N VAL A 118 -35.25 -3.30 -6.94
CA VAL A 118 -36.22 -3.19 -8.04
C VAL A 118 -37.49 -4.00 -7.81
N THR A 119 -37.41 -5.18 -7.19
CA THR A 119 -38.56 -6.07 -7.02
C THR A 119 -39.34 -5.79 -5.75
N ILE A 120 -38.66 -5.62 -4.61
CA ILE A 120 -39.31 -5.44 -3.30
C ILE A 120 -39.58 -3.96 -3.05
N ASN A 121 -38.58 -3.10 -3.30
CA ASN A 121 -38.70 -1.66 -3.07
C ASN A 121 -39.33 -0.91 -4.25
N GLY A 122 -39.65 -1.61 -5.35
CA GLY A 122 -40.36 -1.07 -6.50
C GLY A 122 -39.64 0.06 -7.23
N ARG A 123 -38.30 0.14 -7.15
CA ARG A 123 -37.55 1.17 -7.88
C ARG A 123 -37.46 0.81 -9.36
N PRO A 124 -37.66 1.77 -10.27
CA PRO A 124 -37.53 1.51 -11.70
C PRO A 124 -36.08 1.18 -12.07
N LEU A 125 -35.88 0.30 -13.05
CA LEU A 125 -34.55 -0.05 -13.58
C LEU A 125 -33.76 1.16 -14.12
N THR A 126 -34.46 2.26 -14.42
CA THR A 126 -33.83 3.52 -14.84
C THR A 126 -32.94 4.12 -13.76
N ILE A 127 -33.11 3.78 -12.48
CA ILE A 127 -32.26 4.28 -11.38
C ILE A 127 -30.77 3.97 -11.57
N PHE A 128 -30.44 2.87 -12.27
CA PHE A 128 -29.06 2.50 -12.59
C PHE A 128 -28.42 3.39 -13.67
N LYS A 129 -29.21 4.20 -14.36
CA LYS A 129 -28.74 5.22 -15.31
C LYS A 129 -28.49 6.57 -14.63
N ASP A 130 -28.97 6.75 -13.40
CA ASP A 130 -28.81 8.00 -12.68
C ASP A 130 -27.33 8.21 -12.31
N SER A 131 -26.83 9.42 -12.57
CA SER A 131 -25.41 9.75 -12.35
C SER A 131 -24.98 9.57 -10.89
N GLY A 132 -25.88 9.82 -9.93
CA GLY A 132 -25.62 9.59 -8.51
C GLY A 132 -25.46 8.10 -8.18
N MET A 133 -26.35 7.26 -8.69
CA MET A 133 -26.29 5.81 -8.49
C MET A 133 -25.05 5.20 -9.15
N GLN A 134 -24.69 5.65 -10.35
CA GLN A 134 -23.47 5.21 -11.04
C GLN A 134 -22.21 5.58 -10.25
N LYS A 135 -22.14 6.79 -9.66
CA LYS A 135 -21.01 7.18 -8.81
C LYS A 135 -20.84 6.29 -7.58
N ILE A 136 -21.94 5.73 -7.07
CA ILE A 136 -21.92 4.79 -5.95
C ILE A 136 -21.54 3.38 -6.43
N LEU A 137 -22.16 2.90 -7.52
CA LEU A 137 -21.98 1.52 -7.99
C LEU A 137 -20.65 1.26 -8.70
N ASN A 138 -20.17 2.19 -9.52
CA ASN A 138 -18.95 2.02 -10.30
C ASN A 138 -17.73 1.59 -9.47
N PRO A 139 -17.39 2.23 -8.33
CA PRO A 139 -16.24 1.77 -7.54
C PRO A 139 -16.44 0.36 -6.97
N ILE A 140 -17.68 -0.02 -6.65
CA ILE A 140 -18.00 -1.35 -6.11
C ILE A 140 -17.86 -2.41 -7.22
N THR A 141 -18.46 -2.17 -8.39
CA THR A 141 -18.42 -3.13 -9.51
C THR A 141 -17.02 -3.31 -10.09
N GLN A 142 -16.22 -2.24 -10.17
CA GLN A 142 -14.81 -2.32 -10.57
C GLN A 142 -13.96 -3.10 -9.57
N SER A 143 -14.25 -2.99 -8.28
CA SER A 143 -13.51 -3.70 -7.24
C SER A 143 -13.82 -5.20 -7.24
N ILE A 144 -15.09 -5.57 -7.47
CA ILE A 144 -15.52 -6.98 -7.54
C ILE A 144 -15.07 -7.64 -8.85
N GLY A 145 -15.19 -6.93 -9.99
CA GLY A 145 -14.89 -7.46 -11.32
C GLY A 145 -13.41 -7.68 -11.62
N ASN A 146 -12.49 -7.08 -10.85
CA ASN A 146 -11.04 -7.25 -11.04
C ASN A 146 -10.44 -8.46 -10.30
N SER A 147 -11.27 -9.35 -9.74
CA SER A 147 -10.80 -10.53 -8.99
C SER A 147 -10.31 -11.70 -9.86
N GLU A 148 -10.32 -11.60 -11.19
CA GLU A 148 -9.88 -12.67 -12.11
C GLU A 148 -8.40 -12.61 -12.55
N PHE A 149 -7.55 -11.76 -11.97
CA PHE A 149 -6.10 -11.78 -12.27
C PHE A 149 -5.24 -11.79 -11.01
N LEU A 150 -5.13 -12.99 -10.41
CA LEU A 150 -3.94 -13.40 -9.68
C LEU A 150 -3.30 -14.55 -10.46
N PRO A 151 -2.15 -14.37 -11.13
CA PRO A 151 -1.41 -15.49 -11.70
C PRO A 151 -0.84 -16.32 -10.54
N THR A 152 -1.26 -17.59 -10.48
CA THR A 152 -0.58 -18.69 -9.77
C THR A 152 0.81 -18.93 -10.31
#